data_AF-A0A1I5AFU9-F1
#
_entry.id   AF-A0A1I5AFU9-F1
#
_cell.length_a   1.000
_cell.length_b   1.000
_cell.length_c   1.000
_cell.angle_alpha   90.00
_cell.angle_beta   90.00
_cell.angle_gamma   90.00
#
_symmetry.space_group_name_H-M   'P 1'
#
loop_
_entity.id
_entity.type
_entity.pdbx_description
1 polymer ?
#
loop_
_entity_poly.entity_id
_entity_poly.type
_entity_poly.pdbx_seq_one_letter_code
_entity_poly.pdbx_strand_id
1 'polypeptide(L)'
;MQFETLDIIAPGLIDEPWSEAAVFGSATWLWMHSKAHRDAPLHTLPTLLLPALKHRQFVLGSEHGKPVFYLSWLNLDEAAEQRYLRQSPLALSQEDWNSGERLWLNDWVAPFGHTAVLRRLLQRHLFIDRCARALYHRGDERGLRVKTFQGIGVIPEQAQAWFAAHPLAVEA
;
A
#
# COMPACT_ATOMS: atom_id res chain seq x y z
N MET A 1 0.42 3.29 17.47
CA MET A 1 1.10 4.61 17.58
C MET A 1 0.08 5.75 17.49
N GLN A 2 0.29 6.90 18.13
CA GLN A 2 -0.52 8.12 17.89
C GLN A 2 0.14 9.03 16.85
N PHE A 3 -0.64 9.57 15.91
CA PHE A 3 -0.18 10.59 14.96
C PHE A 3 -1.28 11.63 14.70
N GLU A 4 -1.05 12.89 15.04
CA GLU A 4 -2.09 13.92 15.06
C GLU A 4 -3.28 13.45 15.93
N THR A 5 -4.48 13.28 15.37
CA THR A 5 -5.69 12.74 16.03
C THR A 5 -5.89 11.24 15.83
N LEU A 6 -4.92 10.57 15.20
CA LEU A 6 -5.08 9.22 14.67
C LEU A 6 -4.38 8.14 15.50
N ASP A 7 -5.12 7.08 15.74
CA ASP A 7 -4.60 5.77 16.12
C ASP A 7 -4.07 5.05 14.88
N ILE A 8 -2.76 4.79 14.85
CA ILE A 8 -2.08 4.09 13.76
C ILE A 8 -1.76 2.68 14.19
N ILE A 9 -2.15 1.70 13.35
CA ILE A 9 -1.73 0.30 13.43
C ILE A 9 -0.86 0.01 12.20
N ALA A 10 0.41 -0.33 12.41
CA ALA A 10 1.36 -0.67 11.33
C ALA A 10 2.39 -1.72 11.77
N PRO A 11 1.98 -3.00 11.93
CA PRO A 11 2.76 -4.01 12.65
C PRO A 11 4.06 -4.46 11.97
N GLY A 12 4.28 -4.10 10.69
CA GLY A 12 5.54 -4.31 9.99
C GLY A 12 6.57 -3.19 10.22
N LEU A 13 6.16 -2.09 10.86
CA LEU A 13 6.96 -0.88 11.06
C LEU A 13 7.00 -0.43 12.53
N ILE A 14 6.00 -0.84 13.31
CA ILE A 14 5.82 -0.50 14.72
C ILE A 14 5.51 -1.78 15.46
N ASP A 15 6.20 -2.04 16.56
CA ASP A 15 5.91 -3.19 17.41
C ASP A 15 4.70 -2.88 18.31
N GLU A 16 3.53 -3.34 17.89
CA GLU A 16 2.28 -3.17 18.64
C GLU A 16 1.33 -4.35 18.43
N PRO A 17 0.53 -4.71 19.45
CA PRO A 17 -0.46 -5.76 19.31
C PRO A 17 -1.58 -5.32 18.36
N TRP A 18 -2.07 -6.26 17.55
CA TRP A 18 -3.16 -6.03 16.61
C TRP A 18 -3.97 -7.31 16.40
N SER A 19 -5.19 -7.17 15.89
CA SER A 19 -6.09 -8.27 15.59
C SER A 19 -6.33 -8.38 14.09
N GLU A 20 -6.01 -9.53 13.51
CA GLU A 20 -6.20 -9.80 12.08
C GLU A 20 -7.66 -9.61 11.65
N ALA A 21 -8.61 -10.18 12.40
CA ALA A 21 -10.02 -10.07 12.09
C ALA A 21 -10.51 -8.62 12.16
N ALA A 22 -10.04 -7.84 13.16
CA ALA A 22 -10.42 -6.44 13.31
C ALA A 22 -9.88 -5.58 12.16
N VAL A 23 -8.62 -5.78 11.77
CA VAL A 23 -8.02 -5.05 10.64
C VAL A 23 -8.67 -5.46 9.32
N PHE A 24 -8.92 -6.75 9.09
CA PHE A 24 -9.58 -7.24 7.89
C PHE A 24 -10.99 -6.64 7.75
N GLY A 25 -11.77 -6.61 8.85
CA GLY A 25 -13.07 -5.97 8.89
C GLY A 25 -12.99 -4.46 8.63
N SER A 26 -12.00 -3.77 9.21
CA SER A 26 -11.78 -2.33 9.01
C SER A 26 -11.43 -1.98 7.57
N ALA A 27 -10.51 -2.74 6.95
CA ALA A 27 -10.13 -2.58 5.55
C ALA A 27 -11.33 -2.83 4.63
N THR A 28 -12.08 -3.92 4.87
CA THR A 28 -13.31 -4.24 4.13
C THR A 28 -14.33 -3.12 4.23
N TRP A 29 -14.55 -2.59 5.43
CA TRP A 29 -15.48 -1.47 5.65
C TRP A 29 -15.04 -0.20 4.90
N LEU A 30 -13.74 0.12 4.92
CA LEU A 30 -13.19 1.24 4.15
C LEU A 30 -13.36 1.04 2.63
N TRP A 31 -13.21 -0.19 2.13
CA TRP A 31 -13.44 -0.53 0.73
C TRP A 31 -14.89 -0.26 0.30
N MET A 32 -15.87 -0.59 1.15
CA MET A 32 -17.29 -0.30 0.89
C MET A 32 -17.56 1.20 0.69
N HIS A 33 -16.75 2.07 1.29
CA HIS A 33 -16.85 3.53 1.14
C HIS A 33 -16.00 4.10 -0.02
N SER A 34 -15.19 3.27 -0.69
CA SER A 34 -14.33 3.70 -1.80
C SER A 34 -14.92 3.32 -3.14
N LYS A 35 -15.17 4.30 -4.02
CA LYS A 35 -15.67 4.06 -5.38
C LYS A 35 -14.83 3.06 -6.20
N ALA A 36 -13.50 3.05 -5.98
CA ALA A 36 -12.60 2.14 -6.70
C ALA A 36 -12.64 0.68 -6.20
N HIS A 37 -13.21 0.43 -5.01
CA HIS A 37 -13.09 -0.86 -4.31
C HIS A 37 -14.45 -1.48 -3.94
N ARG A 38 -15.51 -0.67 -3.78
CA ARG A 38 -16.80 -1.08 -3.22
C ARG A 38 -17.52 -2.19 -4.01
N ASP A 39 -17.18 -2.36 -5.28
CA ASP A 39 -17.81 -3.33 -6.19
C ASP A 39 -16.97 -4.63 -6.31
N ALA A 40 -15.89 -4.76 -5.54
CA ALA A 40 -15.11 -6.00 -5.47
C ALA A 40 -15.96 -7.15 -4.90
N PRO A 41 -15.99 -8.34 -5.53
CA PRO A 41 -16.78 -9.46 -5.03
C PRO A 41 -16.28 -9.94 -3.65
N LEU A 42 -17.20 -10.16 -2.71
CA LEU A 42 -16.86 -10.52 -1.32
C LEU A 42 -15.91 -11.74 -1.21
N HIS A 43 -16.11 -12.75 -2.06
CA HIS A 43 -15.28 -13.96 -2.06
C HIS A 43 -13.83 -13.72 -2.48
N THR A 44 -13.52 -12.57 -3.09
CA THR A 44 -12.15 -12.20 -3.51
C THR A 44 -11.39 -11.46 -2.40
N LEU A 45 -12.07 -10.91 -1.40
CA LEU A 45 -11.42 -10.14 -0.33
C LEU A 45 -10.35 -10.92 0.44
N PRO A 46 -10.50 -12.23 0.74
CA PRO A 46 -9.43 -12.99 1.36
C PRO A 46 -8.15 -12.97 0.53
N THR A 47 -8.25 -13.14 -0.78
CA THR A 47 -7.11 -13.10 -1.71
C THR A 47 -6.49 -11.71 -1.80
N LEU A 48 -7.30 -10.65 -1.77
CA LEU A 48 -6.84 -9.27 -1.96
C LEU A 48 -6.27 -8.64 -0.67
N LEU A 49 -6.84 -8.96 0.50
CA LEU A 49 -6.51 -8.27 1.76
C LEU A 49 -5.68 -9.12 2.73
N LEU A 50 -5.91 -10.43 2.84
CA LEU A 50 -5.18 -11.24 3.83
C LEU A 50 -3.66 -11.29 3.61
N PRO A 51 -3.13 -11.34 2.38
CA PRO A 51 -1.68 -11.37 2.21
C PRO A 51 -0.97 -10.17 2.86
N ALA A 52 -1.53 -8.96 2.75
CA ALA A 52 -1.02 -7.77 3.42
C ALA A 52 -0.92 -7.96 4.93
N LEU A 53 -1.95 -8.55 5.54
CA LEU A 53 -2.02 -8.78 6.98
C LEU A 53 -1.03 -9.87 7.41
N LYS A 54 -0.92 -10.97 6.66
CA LYS A 54 0.02 -12.06 6.95
C LYS A 54 1.47 -11.60 6.89
N HIS A 55 1.81 -10.74 5.93
CA HIS A 55 3.15 -10.14 5.83
C HIS A 55 3.33 -8.90 6.70
N ARG A 56 2.29 -8.46 7.43
CA ARG A 56 2.30 -7.21 8.22
C ARG A 56 2.61 -5.97 7.37
N GLN A 57 2.32 -6.03 6.07
CA GLN A 57 2.57 -4.99 5.08
C GLN A 57 1.37 -4.06 4.89
N PHE A 58 0.89 -3.48 5.98
CA PHE A 58 -0.19 -2.50 5.94
C PHE A 58 -0.06 -1.40 7.00
N VAL A 59 -0.80 -0.32 6.78
CA VAL A 59 -1.07 0.77 7.72
C VAL A 59 -2.58 0.98 7.79
N LEU A 60 -3.13 0.93 9.00
CA LEU A 60 -4.52 1.30 9.28
C LEU A 60 -4.53 2.53 10.18
N GLY A 61 -5.24 3.57 9.77
CA GLY A 61 -5.46 4.76 10.58
C GLY A 61 -6.90 4.82 11.06
N SER A 62 -7.11 5.09 12.34
CA SER A 62 -8.42 5.29 12.94
C SER A 62 -8.49 6.63 13.65
N GLU A 63 -9.65 7.26 13.61
CA GLU A 63 -9.95 8.48 14.36
C GLU A 63 -11.16 8.20 15.26
N HIS A 64 -11.01 8.43 16.57
CA HIS A 64 -12.06 8.14 17.56
C HIS A 64 -12.63 6.71 17.45
N GLY A 65 -11.77 5.72 17.26
CA GLY A 65 -12.14 4.30 17.12
C GLY A 65 -12.80 3.92 15.79
N LYS A 66 -12.87 4.82 14.81
CA LYS A 66 -13.39 4.54 13.46
C LYS A 66 -12.25 4.51 12.44
N PRO A 67 -12.16 3.49 11.58
CA PRO A 67 -11.12 3.47 10.54
C PRO A 67 -11.37 4.59 9.53
N VAL A 68 -10.32 5.32 9.16
CA VAL A 68 -10.40 6.46 8.22
C VAL A 68 -9.54 6.28 6.97
N PHE A 69 -8.50 5.45 7.05
CA PHE A 69 -7.75 4.99 5.89
C PHE A 69 -7.10 3.62 6.11
N TYR A 70 -6.79 2.98 5.01
CA TYR A 70 -5.99 1.77 4.91
C TYR A 70 -4.99 1.94 3.76
N LEU A 71 -3.80 1.40 3.95
CA LEU A 71 -2.80 1.26 2.92
C LEU A 71 -2.11 -0.09 3.06
N SER A 72 -1.98 -0.83 1.97
CA SER A 72 -1.06 -1.95 1.86
C SER A 72 0.14 -1.59 1.00
N TRP A 73 1.24 -2.33 1.16
CA TRP A 73 2.36 -2.26 0.22
C TRP A 73 2.86 -3.66 -0.13
N LEU A 74 3.60 -3.72 -1.24
CA LEU A 74 4.28 -4.89 -1.74
C LEU A 74 5.79 -4.62 -1.76
N ASN A 75 6.60 -5.64 -1.52
CA ASN A 75 8.03 -5.61 -1.82
C ASN A 75 8.31 -6.72 -2.85
N LEU A 76 8.45 -6.33 -4.11
CA LEU A 76 8.46 -7.28 -5.23
C LEU A 76 9.90 -7.55 -5.69
N ASP A 77 10.14 -8.77 -6.15
CA ASP A 77 11.19 -9.04 -7.13
C ASP A 77 10.74 -8.59 -8.54
N GLU A 78 11.62 -8.76 -9.53
CA GLU A 78 11.33 -8.34 -10.89
C GLU A 78 10.19 -9.15 -11.53
N ALA A 79 10.14 -10.46 -11.31
CA ALA A 79 9.12 -11.33 -11.90
C ALA A 79 7.71 -11.06 -11.31
N ALA A 80 7.63 -10.81 -10.01
CA ALA A 80 6.41 -10.41 -9.34
C ALA A 80 5.98 -8.99 -9.74
N GLU A 81 6.93 -8.06 -9.93
CA GLU A 81 6.63 -6.72 -10.49
C GLU A 81 6.01 -6.82 -11.89
N GLN A 82 6.54 -7.69 -12.76
CA GLN A 82 5.92 -7.93 -14.07
C GLN A 82 4.48 -8.46 -13.97
N ARG A 83 4.23 -9.43 -13.07
CA ARG A 83 2.88 -9.96 -12.82
C ARG A 83 1.95 -8.85 -12.33
N TYR A 84 2.39 -8.09 -11.33
CA TYR A 84 1.63 -6.99 -10.74
C TYR A 84 1.22 -5.93 -11.77
N LEU A 85 2.12 -5.58 -12.69
CA LEU A 85 1.86 -4.55 -13.71
C LEU A 85 0.96 -5.00 -14.86
N ARG A 86 0.88 -6.32 -15.13
CA ARG A 86 0.27 -6.85 -16.35
C ARG A 86 -0.98 -7.70 -16.11
N GLN A 87 -1.15 -8.23 -14.91
CA GLN A 87 -2.20 -9.19 -14.60
C GLN A 87 -3.19 -8.64 -13.57
N SER A 88 -4.29 -9.36 -13.38
CA SER A 88 -5.23 -9.07 -12.30
C SER A 88 -4.50 -9.14 -10.94
N PRO A 89 -4.85 -8.29 -9.95
CA PRO A 89 -4.34 -8.42 -8.58
C PRO A 89 -4.57 -9.83 -7.98
N LEU A 90 -5.58 -10.56 -8.45
CA LEU A 90 -5.85 -11.95 -8.04
C LEU A 90 -4.80 -12.96 -8.50
N ALA A 91 -3.92 -12.58 -9.42
CA ALA A 91 -2.84 -13.43 -9.92
C ALA A 91 -1.58 -13.38 -9.04
N LEU A 92 -1.50 -12.44 -8.09
CA LEU A 92 -0.39 -12.41 -7.13
C LEU A 92 -0.54 -13.52 -6.11
N SER A 93 0.53 -14.29 -5.93
CA SER A 93 0.64 -15.31 -4.89
C SER A 93 0.97 -14.69 -3.53
N GLN A 94 0.84 -15.47 -2.44
CA GLN A 94 1.29 -15.03 -1.12
C GLN A 94 2.79 -14.74 -1.08
N GLU A 95 3.61 -15.48 -1.83
CA GLU A 95 5.07 -15.30 -1.87
C GLU A 95 5.47 -14.01 -2.58
N ASP A 96 4.68 -13.56 -3.57
CA ASP A 96 4.95 -12.34 -4.32
C ASP A 96 4.95 -11.08 -3.43
N TRP A 97 4.16 -11.06 -2.35
CA TRP A 97 3.97 -9.87 -1.53
C TRP A 97 5.26 -9.32 -0.90
N ASN A 98 6.24 -10.19 -0.66
CA ASN A 98 7.51 -9.85 -0.04
C ASN A 98 8.69 -10.60 -0.69
N SER A 99 8.70 -10.68 -2.02
CA SER A 99 9.70 -11.45 -2.78
C SER A 99 11.01 -10.69 -3.07
N GLY A 100 11.05 -9.37 -2.89
CA GLY A 100 12.24 -8.58 -3.21
C GLY A 100 12.23 -7.16 -2.66
N GLU A 101 12.99 -6.26 -3.27
CA GLU A 101 13.24 -4.90 -2.75
C GLU A 101 12.47 -3.79 -3.51
N ARG A 102 11.63 -4.14 -4.49
CA ARG A 102 10.85 -3.17 -5.28
C ARG A 102 9.57 -2.79 -4.54
N LEU A 103 9.63 -1.70 -3.78
CA LEU A 103 8.49 -1.26 -2.96
C LEU A 103 7.38 -0.61 -3.80
N TRP A 104 6.16 -1.15 -3.70
CA TRP A 104 4.94 -0.61 -4.30
C TRP A 104 3.87 -0.31 -3.25
N LEU A 105 3.37 0.92 -3.22
CA LEU A 105 2.16 1.29 -2.51
C LEU A 105 0.95 0.76 -3.31
N ASN A 106 0.23 -0.19 -2.72
CA ASN A 106 -0.80 -0.96 -3.42
C ASN A 106 -2.22 -0.41 -3.13
N ASP A 107 -2.86 -0.83 -2.03
CA ASP A 107 -4.27 -0.49 -1.76
C ASP A 107 -4.40 0.82 -0.98
N TRP A 108 -4.20 1.95 -1.63
CA TRP A 108 -4.39 3.26 -1.01
C TRP A 108 -5.88 3.62 -0.89
N VAL A 109 -6.45 3.46 0.31
CA VAL A 109 -7.88 3.70 0.57
C VAL A 109 -8.08 4.73 1.67
N ALA A 110 -8.53 5.94 1.31
CA ALA A 110 -8.83 7.02 2.25
C ALA A 110 -10.14 7.74 1.85
N PRO A 111 -11.30 7.05 1.98
CA PRO A 111 -12.55 7.47 1.35
C PRO A 111 -13.13 8.78 1.92
N PHE A 112 -12.68 9.21 3.10
CA PHE A 112 -13.18 10.41 3.79
C PHE A 112 -12.24 11.61 3.70
N GLY A 113 -11.30 11.62 2.74
CA GLY A 113 -10.41 12.77 2.49
C GLY A 113 -9.06 12.74 3.22
N HIS A 114 -8.71 11.62 3.87
CA HIS A 114 -7.49 11.49 4.68
C HIS A 114 -6.21 11.25 3.87
N THR A 115 -6.26 11.28 2.53
CA THR A 115 -5.09 11.05 1.65
C THR A 115 -3.92 11.97 1.98
N ALA A 116 -4.17 13.26 2.27
CA ALA A 116 -3.09 14.19 2.58
C ALA A 116 -2.38 13.85 3.90
N VAL A 117 -3.16 13.44 4.92
CA VAL A 117 -2.63 13.03 6.24
C VAL A 117 -1.85 11.73 6.12
N LEU A 118 -2.40 10.71 5.45
CA LEU A 118 -1.71 9.45 5.19
C LEU A 118 -0.39 9.67 4.44
N ARG A 119 -0.37 10.52 3.41
CA ARG A 119 0.86 10.86 2.70
C ARG A 119 1.91 11.49 3.61
N ARG A 120 1.51 12.41 4.50
CA ARG A 120 2.44 13.01 5.47
C ARG A 120 2.96 11.99 6.47
N LEU A 121 2.09 11.13 6.99
CA LEU A 121 2.45 10.05 7.91
C LEU A 121 3.53 9.14 7.28
N LEU A 122 3.32 8.67 6.05
CA LEU A 122 4.32 7.87 5.35
C LEU A 122 5.62 8.63 5.16
N GLN A 123 5.53 9.85 4.61
CA GLN A 123 6.71 10.62 4.23
C GLN A 123 7.59 10.99 5.44
N ARG A 124 6.99 11.20 6.61
CA ARG A 124 7.68 11.76 7.78
C ARG A 124 7.90 10.79 8.94
N HIS A 125 7.23 9.64 8.96
CA HIS A 125 7.29 8.73 10.10
C HIS A 125 7.50 7.27 9.71
N LEU A 126 6.76 6.77 8.70
CA LEU A 126 6.76 5.33 8.43
C LEU A 126 7.77 4.92 7.36
N PHE A 127 7.93 5.72 6.32
CA PHE A 127 8.82 5.47 5.17
C PHE A 127 9.81 6.62 4.96
N ILE A 128 10.38 7.14 6.05
CA ILE A 128 11.25 8.33 6.06
C ILE A 128 12.40 8.22 5.06
N ASP A 129 12.99 7.04 4.95
CA ASP A 129 14.20 6.72 4.21
C ASP A 129 13.94 5.80 3.00
N ARG A 130 12.67 5.64 2.60
CA ARG A 130 12.30 4.70 1.52
C ARG A 130 11.88 5.41 0.25
N CYS A 131 12.25 4.80 -0.87
CA CYS A 131 11.67 5.05 -2.18
C CYS A 131 10.60 4.01 -2.48
N ALA A 132 9.57 4.42 -3.21
CA ALA A 132 8.50 3.52 -3.61
C ALA A 132 7.84 3.97 -4.91
N ARG A 133 7.02 3.08 -5.47
CA ARG A 133 6.13 3.35 -6.58
C ARG A 133 4.68 3.19 -6.17
N ALA A 134 3.76 3.74 -6.96
CA ALA A 134 2.33 3.49 -6.81
C ALA A 134 1.70 3.43 -8.20
N LEU A 135 0.78 2.49 -8.41
CA LEU A 135 0.04 2.36 -9.66
C LEU A 135 -1.23 3.19 -9.58
N TYR A 136 -1.37 4.18 -10.47
CA TYR A 136 -2.53 5.06 -10.50
C TYR A 136 -3.61 4.48 -11.41
N HIS A 137 -4.66 3.91 -10.80
CA HIS A 137 -5.73 3.17 -11.47
C HIS A 137 -6.88 4.01 -12.06
N ARG A 138 -6.79 5.35 -12.14
CA ARG A 138 -7.75 6.12 -12.99
C ARG A 138 -7.36 6.03 -14.47
N GLY A 139 -7.27 4.81 -14.95
CA GLY A 139 -6.88 4.45 -16.30
C GLY A 139 -8.00 4.65 -17.32
N ASP A 140 -9.27 4.54 -16.90
CA ASP A 140 -10.43 4.68 -17.79
C ASP A 140 -10.49 6.04 -18.53
N GLU A 141 -9.78 7.05 -18.02
CA GLU A 141 -9.65 8.36 -18.68
C GLU A 141 -8.24 8.64 -19.25
N ARG A 142 -7.17 8.00 -18.76
CA ARG A 142 -5.77 8.44 -18.99
C ARG A 142 -4.70 7.34 -19.04
N GLY A 143 -5.08 6.06 -18.97
CA GLY A 143 -4.16 4.92 -18.90
C GLY A 143 -3.48 4.72 -17.54
N LEU A 144 -2.85 3.55 -17.35
CA LEU A 144 -2.05 3.22 -16.17
C LEU A 144 -0.86 4.19 -16.05
N ARG A 145 -0.68 4.80 -14.88
CA ARG A 145 0.45 5.68 -14.60
C ARG A 145 1.19 5.23 -13.36
N VAL A 146 2.50 5.08 -13.47
CA VAL A 146 3.38 4.87 -12.32
C VAL A 146 3.67 6.23 -11.69
N LYS A 147 3.42 6.35 -10.39
CA LYS A 147 3.84 7.47 -9.56
C LYS A 147 5.00 7.03 -8.67
N THR A 148 5.87 7.97 -8.34
CA THR A 148 6.93 7.75 -7.35
C THR A 148 6.55 8.34 -6.00
N PHE A 149 7.07 7.74 -4.95
CA PHE A 149 7.00 8.20 -3.58
C PHE A 149 8.42 8.19 -2.99
N GLN A 150 8.71 9.20 -2.18
CA GLN A 150 9.98 9.36 -1.48
C GLN A 150 9.69 9.86 -0.07
N GLY A 151 10.31 9.23 0.92
CA GLY A 151 10.36 9.75 2.28
C GLY A 151 11.12 11.07 2.38
N ILE A 152 10.89 11.83 3.47
CA ILE A 152 11.53 13.13 3.68
C ILE A 152 13.05 13.04 3.91
N GLY A 153 13.53 11.89 4.36
CA GLY A 153 14.95 11.61 4.57
C GLY A 153 15.70 11.15 3.34
N VAL A 154 15.01 10.91 2.21
CA VAL A 154 15.65 10.49 0.96
C VAL A 154 16.17 11.71 0.21
N ILE A 155 17.48 11.80 0.04
CA ILE A 155 18.09 12.84 -0.80
C ILE A 155 17.99 12.49 -2.30
N PRO A 156 18.04 13.49 -3.21
CA PRO A 156 17.85 13.26 -4.64
C PRO A 156 18.77 12.19 -5.24
N GLU A 157 20.03 12.13 -4.83
CA GLU A 157 21.01 11.16 -5.33
C GLU A 157 20.65 9.72 -4.90
N GLN A 158 20.19 9.54 -3.66
CA GLN A 158 19.71 8.23 -3.18
C GLN A 158 18.47 7.78 -3.93
N ALA A 159 17.52 8.70 -4.16
CA ALA A 159 16.32 8.40 -4.93
C ALA A 159 16.69 7.97 -6.36
N GLN A 160 17.55 8.73 -7.04
CA GLN A 160 18.02 8.41 -8.38
C GLN A 160 18.71 7.04 -8.42
N ALA A 161 19.61 6.76 -7.48
CA ALA A 161 20.29 5.48 -7.38
C ALA A 161 19.32 4.31 -7.19
N TRP A 162 18.32 4.47 -6.29
CA TRP A 162 17.33 3.42 -6.05
C TRP A 162 16.47 3.13 -7.29
N PHE A 163 15.97 4.17 -7.97
CA PHE A 163 15.15 3.97 -9.18
C PHE A 163 15.97 3.41 -10.35
N ALA A 164 17.25 3.76 -10.46
CA ALA A 164 18.16 3.21 -11.47
C ALA A 164 18.51 1.74 -11.20
N ALA A 165 18.68 1.35 -9.93
CA ALA A 165 18.94 -0.03 -9.54
C ALA A 165 17.70 -0.95 -9.70
N HIS A 166 16.50 -0.37 -9.69
CA HIS A 166 15.24 -1.10 -9.79
C HIS A 166 14.42 -0.61 -10.99
N PRO A 167 14.88 -0.73 -12.24
CA PRO A 167 14.10 -0.27 -13.39
C PRO A 167 12.72 -0.95 -13.42
N LEU A 168 11.71 -0.26 -13.97
CA LEU A 168 10.38 -0.84 -14.08
C LEU A 168 10.44 -2.11 -14.92
N ALA A 169 9.89 -3.20 -14.41
CA ALA A 169 9.79 -4.47 -15.13
C ALA A 169 8.65 -4.43 -16.18
N VAL A 170 8.80 -3.54 -17.17
CA VAL A 170 7.86 -3.36 -18.29
C VAL A 170 8.37 -3.95 -19.60
N GLU A 171 9.66 -4.23 -19.71
CA GLU A 171 10.31 -4.83 -20.88
C GLU A 171 10.61 -6.30 -20.64
N ALA A 172 10.41 -7.12 -21.67
CA ALA A 172 11.02 -8.43 -21.84
C ALA A 172 11.84 -8.37 -23.14
#